data_AF-A0A091IXK6-F1
#
_entry.id   AF-A0A091IXK6-F1
#
_cell.length_a   1.000
_cell.length_b   1.000
_cell.length_c   1.000
_cell.angle_alpha   90.00
_cell.angle_beta   90.00
_cell.angle_gamma   90.00
#
_symmetry.space_group_name_H-M   'P 1'
#
loop_
_entity.id
_entity.type
_entity.pdbx_description
1 polymer ?
#
loop_
_entity_poly.entity_id
_entity_poly.type
_entity_poly.pdbx_seq_one_letter_code
_entity_poly.pdbx_strand_id
1 'polypeptide(L)'
;IQLARPFCADPVVAFHVYPETPNQVACSEDLSFLPFLYQIPHSNYRRSECSYGPAFIRKRNERERQRVKCVNEGYAKLRHHLPKEYLEKRLSKVETLRAAIKYISYLQSVL
;
A
#
# COMPACT_ATOMS: atom_id res chain seq x y z
N ILE A 1 33.68 -11.14 2.13
CA ILE A 1 32.54 -10.32 1.65
C ILE A 1 31.29 -10.84 2.36
N GLN A 2 30.78 -10.09 3.31
CA GLN A 2 29.68 -10.51 4.18
C GLN A 2 28.36 -10.32 3.43
N LEU A 3 27.73 -11.43 3.02
CA LEU A 3 26.42 -11.40 2.38
C LEU A 3 25.37 -10.96 3.41
N ALA A 4 24.79 -9.78 3.22
CA ALA A 4 23.73 -9.26 4.05
C ALA A 4 22.52 -10.23 4.02
N ARG A 5 22.07 -10.67 5.20
CA ARG A 5 20.87 -11.49 5.35
C ARG A 5 19.63 -10.68 4.91
N PRO A 6 18.65 -11.30 4.23
CA PRO A 6 17.41 -10.63 3.88
C PRO A 6 16.61 -10.31 5.15
N PHE A 7 16.10 -9.09 5.22
CA PHE A 7 15.40 -8.46 6.36
C PHE A 7 14.10 -9.16 6.83
N CYS A 8 13.76 -10.32 6.27
CA CYS A 8 12.47 -10.98 6.52
C CYS A 8 12.52 -12.06 7.62
N ALA A 9 13.63 -12.21 8.33
CA ALA A 9 13.81 -13.25 9.35
C ALA A 9 14.33 -12.68 10.67
N ASP A 10 13.75 -11.57 11.14
CA ASP A 10 14.02 -11.08 12.49
C ASP A 10 12.77 -11.30 13.38
N PRO A 11 12.76 -12.32 14.25
CA PRO A 11 11.59 -12.66 15.06
C PRO A 11 11.37 -11.71 16.25
N VAL A 12 12.20 -10.67 16.43
CA VAL A 12 12.19 -9.82 17.63
C VAL A 12 11.42 -8.51 17.46
N VAL A 13 11.04 -8.13 16.23
CA VAL A 13 10.25 -6.90 15.99
C VAL A 13 8.77 -7.24 15.90
N ALA A 14 8.23 -7.78 16.99
CA ALA A 14 6.79 -7.87 17.21
C ALA A 14 6.27 -6.49 17.63
N PHE A 15 5.91 -5.64 16.64
CA PHE A 15 5.15 -4.44 16.93
C PHE A 15 3.78 -4.86 17.47
N HIS A 16 3.60 -4.70 18.79
CA HIS A 16 2.30 -4.67 19.45
C HIS A 16 1.46 -3.52 18.86
N VAL A 17 0.62 -3.86 17.89
CA VAL A 17 -0.54 -3.03 17.53
C VAL A 17 -1.75 -3.77 18.09
N TYR A 18 -2.28 -3.23 19.18
CA TYR A 18 -3.49 -3.69 19.86
C TYR A 18 -4.64 -3.94 18.86
N PRO A 19 -5.41 -5.03 18.99
CA PRO A 19 -6.72 -5.12 18.36
C PRO A 19 -7.77 -4.48 19.28
N GLU A 20 -8.53 -3.53 18.73
CA GLU A 20 -9.80 -3.06 19.28
C GLU A 20 -10.75 -4.26 19.42
N THR A 21 -11.26 -4.50 20.64
CA THR A 21 -12.31 -5.48 20.91
C THR A 21 -13.68 -4.82 20.79
N PRO A 22 -14.66 -5.51 20.17
CA PRO A 22 -16.04 -5.39 20.62
C PRO A 22 -16.47 -6.72 21.25
N ASN A 23 -16.63 -6.65 22.57
CA ASN A 23 -17.53 -7.46 23.41
C ASN A 23 -17.81 -8.89 22.96
N GLN A 24 -17.19 -9.87 23.64
CA GLN A 24 -17.90 -11.09 23.97
C GLN A 24 -17.70 -11.38 25.46
N VAL A 25 -18.82 -11.22 26.16
CA VAL A 25 -19.03 -11.53 27.56
C VAL A 25 -18.50 -12.93 27.85
N ALA A 26 -17.57 -13.03 28.78
CA ALA A 26 -17.16 -14.29 29.36
C ALA A 26 -18.33 -14.80 30.23
N CYS A 27 -19.01 -15.85 29.78
CA CYS A 27 -19.79 -16.71 30.67
C CYS A 27 -19.15 -18.09 30.65
N SER A 28 -18.62 -18.45 31.81
CA SER A 28 -17.89 -19.67 32.13
C SER A 28 -18.76 -20.92 32.04
N GLU A 29 -18.06 -22.04 31.80
CA GLU A 29 -18.37 -23.40 32.27
C GLU A 29 -19.65 -24.07 31.75
N ASP A 30 -19.48 -25.03 30.83
CA ASP A 30 -19.73 -26.47 31.07
C ASP A 30 -19.67 -27.21 29.72
N LEU A 31 -18.55 -27.88 29.45
CA LEU A 31 -18.26 -28.54 28.17
C LEU A 31 -18.37 -30.06 28.31
N SER A 32 -19.41 -30.55 28.99
CA SER A 32 -19.53 -31.98 29.34
C SER A 32 -20.65 -32.75 28.62
N PHE A 33 -21.53 -32.12 27.83
CA PHE A 33 -22.56 -32.85 27.10
C PHE A 33 -22.87 -32.20 25.76
N LEU A 34 -22.26 -32.65 24.65
CA LEU A 34 -22.91 -32.75 23.33
C LEU A 34 -22.07 -33.62 22.37
N PRO A 35 -22.48 -34.87 22.05
CA PRO A 35 -21.79 -35.74 21.11
C PRO A 35 -22.12 -35.45 19.62
N PHE A 36 -22.56 -34.22 19.29
CA PHE A 36 -23.08 -33.88 17.96
C PHE A 36 -22.48 -32.61 17.32
N LEU A 37 -21.27 -32.20 17.70
CA LEU A 37 -20.54 -31.10 17.03
C LEU A 37 -19.51 -31.54 15.99
N TYR A 38 -19.45 -32.83 15.64
CA TYR A 38 -18.64 -33.30 14.51
C TYR A 38 -19.39 -33.14 13.19
N GLN A 39 -19.54 -31.88 12.76
CA GLN A 39 -19.62 -31.43 11.36
C GLN A 39 -19.99 -29.93 11.31
N ILE A 40 -19.19 -29.07 11.93
CA ILE A 40 -19.12 -27.68 11.46
C ILE A 40 -18.11 -27.68 10.31
N PRO A 41 -18.48 -27.28 9.08
CA PRO A 41 -17.52 -27.16 8.01
C PRO A 41 -16.36 -26.30 8.49
N HIS A 42 -15.12 -26.79 8.33
CA HIS A 42 -13.87 -26.03 8.51
C HIS A 42 -13.73 -24.91 7.45
N SER A 43 -14.85 -24.24 7.15
CA SER A 43 -14.98 -23.11 6.28
C SER A 43 -14.78 -21.88 7.14
N ASN A 44 -13.64 -21.20 6.93
CA ASN A 44 -13.41 -19.76 7.11
C ASN A 44 -12.22 -19.34 7.97
N TYR A 45 -11.61 -20.20 8.82
CA TYR A 45 -10.40 -19.75 9.55
C TYR A 45 -9.14 -19.68 8.67
N ARG A 46 -9.10 -20.47 7.57
CA ARG A 46 -8.02 -20.40 6.56
C ARG A 46 -8.17 -19.26 5.55
N ARG A 47 -9.07 -18.30 5.80
CA ARG A 47 -9.22 -17.10 4.94
C ARG A 47 -8.43 -15.92 5.49
N SER A 48 -8.05 -15.94 6.77
CA SER A 48 -7.37 -14.84 7.46
C SER A 48 -5.85 -14.79 7.18
N GLU A 49 -5.18 -15.94 7.12
CA GLU A 49 -3.71 -16.00 6.95
C GLU A 49 -3.22 -15.55 5.56
N CYS A 50 -4.08 -15.60 4.53
CA CYS A 50 -3.70 -15.22 3.17
C CYS A 50 -3.62 -13.70 2.94
N SER A 51 -4.12 -12.86 3.86
CA SER A 51 -4.09 -11.40 3.69
C SER A 51 -2.75 -10.77 4.07
N TYR A 52 -1.84 -11.52 4.69
CA TYR A 52 -0.53 -11.00 5.12
C TYR A 52 0.65 -11.88 4.69
N GLY A 53 0.39 -12.98 3.98
CA GLY A 53 1.45 -13.84 3.45
C GLY A 53 2.32 -13.15 2.39
N PRO A 54 3.58 -13.59 2.18
CA PRO A 54 4.52 -12.96 1.25
C PRO A 54 3.99 -12.80 -0.18
N ALA A 55 3.20 -13.75 -0.66
CA ALA A 55 2.58 -13.68 -1.99
C ALA A 55 1.56 -12.54 -2.11
N PHE A 56 0.75 -12.31 -1.07
CA PHE A 56 -0.22 -11.22 -1.03
C PHE A 56 0.48 -9.87 -0.96
N ILE A 57 1.51 -9.74 -0.11
CA ILE A 57 2.33 -8.52 0.00
C ILE A 57 2.98 -8.20 -1.35
N ARG A 58 3.57 -9.18 -2.04
CA ARG A 58 4.14 -8.99 -3.39
C ARG A 58 3.07 -8.49 -4.38
N LYS A 59 1.89 -9.11 -4.41
CA LYS A 59 0.78 -8.70 -5.29
C LYS A 59 0.30 -7.28 -4.97
N ARG A 60 0.26 -6.88 -3.69
CA ARG A 60 -0.07 -5.51 -3.26
C ARG A 60 0.98 -4.50 -3.70
N ASN A 61 2.26 -4.79 -3.44
CA ASN A 61 3.38 -3.90 -3.81
C ASN A 61 3.48 -3.71 -5.32
N GLU A 62 3.17 -4.75 -6.09
CA GLU A 62 3.13 -4.65 -7.55
C GLU A 62 2.04 -3.71 -8.02
N ARG A 63 0.83 -3.78 -7.45
CA ARG A 63 -0.23 -2.82 -7.76
C ARG A 63 0.18 -1.39 -7.42
N GLU A 64 0.85 -1.19 -6.28
CA GLU A 64 1.31 0.14 -5.89
C GLU A 64 2.41 0.67 -6.82
N ARG A 65 3.32 -0.20 -7.28
CA ARG A 65 4.30 0.16 -8.33
C ARG A 65 3.61 0.63 -9.60
N GLN A 66 2.59 -0.08 -10.07
CA GLN A 66 1.85 0.32 -11.28
C GLN A 66 1.11 1.65 -11.08
N ARG A 67 0.49 1.86 -9.91
CA ARG A 67 -0.16 3.13 -9.57
C ARG A 67 0.83 4.30 -9.60
N VAL A 68 2.00 4.13 -8.97
CA VAL A 68 3.06 5.14 -8.93
C VAL A 68 3.64 5.38 -10.34
N LYS A 69 3.82 4.33 -11.13
CA LYS A 69 4.26 4.43 -12.53
C LYS A 69 3.31 5.31 -13.34
N CYS A 70 2.00 5.05 -13.28
CA CYS A 70 0.98 5.85 -13.96
C CYS A 70 1.05 7.34 -13.57
N VAL A 71 1.23 7.65 -12.28
CA VAL A 71 1.38 9.04 -11.81
C VAL A 71 2.65 9.67 -12.38
N ASN A 72 3.77 8.96 -12.35
CA ASN A 72 5.05 9.48 -12.85
C ASN A 72 5.03 9.69 -14.37
N GLU A 73 4.35 8.84 -15.13
CA GLU A 73 4.09 9.04 -16.55
C GLU A 73 3.25 10.30 -16.80
N GLY A 74 2.24 10.57 -15.96
CA GLY A 74 1.49 11.82 -15.98
C GLY A 74 2.38 13.05 -15.79
N TYR A 75 3.30 13.02 -14.81
CA TYR A 75 4.30 14.09 -14.64
C TYR A 75 5.24 14.23 -15.84
N ALA A 76 5.65 13.12 -16.45
CA ALA A 76 6.48 13.17 -17.65
C ALA A 76 5.75 13.85 -18.80
N LYS A 77 4.49 13.47 -19.06
CA LYS A 77 3.65 14.14 -20.08
C LYS A 77 3.48 15.62 -19.79
N LEU A 78 3.19 15.99 -18.53
CA LEU A 78 3.08 17.39 -18.14
C LEU A 78 4.35 18.19 -18.45
N ARG A 79 5.54 17.64 -18.18
CA ARG A 79 6.81 18.32 -18.50
C ARG A 79 6.99 18.58 -19.99
N HIS A 80 6.52 17.69 -20.87
CA HIS A 80 6.60 17.91 -22.32
C HIS A 80 5.73 19.08 -22.79
N HIS A 81 4.72 19.48 -22.02
CA HIS A 81 3.89 20.65 -22.30
C HIS A 81 4.43 21.94 -21.69
N LEU A 82 5.53 21.90 -20.94
CA LEU A 82 6.14 23.11 -20.39
C LEU A 82 7.08 23.77 -21.42
N PRO A 83 7.33 25.08 -21.27
CA PRO A 83 8.32 25.79 -22.09
C PRO A 83 9.69 25.11 -22.08
N LYS A 84 10.45 25.26 -23.18
CA LYS A 84 11.71 24.53 -23.41
C LYS A 84 12.74 24.77 -22.32
N GLU A 85 12.73 25.94 -21.70
CA GLU A 85 13.61 26.34 -20.60
C GLU A 85 13.46 25.39 -19.38
N TYR A 86 12.32 24.74 -19.23
CA TYR A 86 12.05 23.78 -18.17
C TYR A 86 12.40 22.32 -18.54
N LEU A 87 12.65 22.02 -19.82
CA LEU A 87 12.99 20.67 -20.29
C LEU A 87 14.44 20.30 -19.97
N GLU A 88 15.34 21.28 -20.00
CA GLU A 88 16.76 21.07 -19.71
C GLU A 88 17.00 20.74 -18.22
N LYS A 89 16.11 21.21 -17.34
CA LYS A 89 16.16 20.92 -15.91
C LYS A 89 15.28 19.72 -15.54
N ARG A 90 15.84 18.77 -14.78
CA ARG A 90 15.03 17.72 -14.14
C ARG A 90 14.19 18.28 -12.99
N LEU A 91 12.99 18.78 -13.28
CA LEU A 91 12.08 19.34 -12.29
C LEU A 91 11.56 18.28 -11.31
N SER A 92 11.53 18.61 -10.02
CA SER A 92 10.78 17.84 -9.01
C SER A 92 9.26 17.89 -9.27
N LYS A 93 8.47 17.08 -8.55
CA LYS A 93 6.99 17.08 -8.68
C LYS A 93 6.39 18.45 -8.36
N VAL A 94 6.82 19.07 -7.26
CA VAL A 94 6.33 20.38 -6.83
C VAL A 94 6.74 21.47 -7.83
N GLU A 95 7.99 21.46 -8.29
CA GLU A 95 8.44 22.42 -9.32
C GLU A 95 7.67 22.26 -10.63
N THR A 96 7.39 21.01 -11.04
CA THR A 96 6.62 20.73 -12.27
C THR A 96 5.21 21.33 -12.16
N LEU A 97 4.53 21.16 -11.02
CA LEU A 97 3.19 21.74 -10.80
C LEU A 97 3.22 23.28 -10.79
N ARG A 98 4.21 23.88 -10.11
CA ARG A 98 4.37 25.34 -10.08
C ARG A 98 4.63 25.91 -11.47
N ALA A 99 5.48 25.25 -12.27
CA ALA A 99 5.76 25.66 -13.64
C ALA A 99 4.51 25.58 -14.53
N ALA A 100 3.71 24.51 -14.40
CA ALA A 100 2.47 24.35 -15.14
C ALA A 100 1.45 25.47 -14.83
N ILE A 101 1.25 25.78 -13.54
CA ILE A 101 0.35 26.88 -13.13
C ILE A 101 0.83 28.21 -13.74
N LYS A 102 2.12 28.52 -13.59
CA LYS A 102 2.70 29.75 -14.15
C LYS A 102 2.52 29.83 -15.67
N TYR A 103 2.69 28.71 -16.37
CA TYR A 103 2.56 28.67 -17.82
C TYR A 103 1.12 28.86 -18.30
N ILE A 104 0.15 28.23 -17.62
CA ILE A 104 -1.28 28.44 -17.90
C ILE A 104 -1.64 29.92 -17.73
N SER A 105 -1.24 30.55 -16.61
CA SER A 105 -1.51 31.98 -16.37
C SER A 105 -0.85 32.88 -17.41
N TYR A 106 0.36 32.55 -17.86
CA TYR A 106 1.01 33.27 -18.94
C TYR A 106 0.21 33.19 -20.24
N LEU A 107 -0.18 31.98 -20.65
CA LEU A 107 -0.99 31.77 -21.87
C LEU A 107 -2.32 32.54 -21.82
N GLN A 108 -2.99 32.59 -20.67
CA GLN A 108 -4.21 33.36 -20.47
C GLN A 108 -4.03 34.88 -20.53
N SER A 109 -2.81 35.39 -20.35
CA SER A 109 -2.51 36.83 -20.42
C SER A 109 -2.14 37.33 -21.82
N VAL A 110 -1.70 36.41 -22.69
CA VAL A 110 -1.20 36.74 -24.04
C VAL A 110 -2.18 36.36 -25.15
N LEU A 111 -3.23 35.60 -24.81
CA LEU A 111 -4.36 35.22 -25.68
C LEU A 111 -5.59 36.02 -25.27
#